data_AF-A0A5C8LIY4-F1
#
_entry.id   AF-A0A5C8LIY4-F1
#
_cell.length_a   1.000
_cell.length_b   1.000
_cell.length_c   1.000
_cell.angle_alpha   90.00
_cell.angle_beta   90.00
_cell.angle_gamma   90.00
#
_symmetry.space_group_name_H-M   'P 1'
#
loop_
_entity.id
_entity.type
_entity.pdbx_description
1 polymer ?
#
loop_
_entity_poly.entity_id
_entity_poly.type
_entity_poly.pdbx_seq_one_letter_code
_entity_poly.pdbx_strand_id
1 'polypeptide(L)'
;MRVQKRADINFKSFEGWTPLHVAVDISLDGTIQSGGSPGEEPTEVIKYLLDNGADITILECNGKTPIDIAKDNNSQKIINFLENY
;
A
#
# COMPACT_ATOMS: atom_id res chain seq x y z
N MET A 1 -31.87 -11.47 -4.34
CA MET A 1 -31.38 -10.41 -3.44
C MET A 1 -29.86 -10.36 -3.56
N ARG A 2 -29.28 -9.35 -4.23
CA ARG A 2 -27.82 -9.23 -4.34
C ARG A 2 -27.33 -8.50 -3.09
N VAL A 3 -26.67 -9.23 -2.19
CA VAL A 3 -25.99 -8.62 -1.04
C VAL A 3 -24.76 -7.90 -1.59
N GLN A 4 -24.86 -6.59 -1.80
CA GLN A 4 -23.71 -5.77 -2.16
C GLN A 4 -22.89 -5.58 -0.88
N LYS A 5 -22.07 -6.58 -0.53
CA LYS A 5 -21.09 -6.41 0.54
C LYS A 5 -20.10 -5.35 0.08
N ARG A 6 -20.10 -4.19 0.72
CA ARG A 6 -19.00 -3.23 0.57
C ARG A 6 -17.71 -3.97 0.95
N ALA A 7 -16.73 -3.97 0.07
CA ALA A 7 -15.43 -4.53 0.39
C ALA A 7 -14.84 -3.73 1.56
N ASP A 8 -14.33 -4.44 2.56
CA ASP A 8 -13.64 -3.81 3.69
C ASP A 8 -12.24 -3.38 3.22
N ILE A 9 -12.02 -2.06 3.20
CA ILE A 9 -10.77 -1.44 2.72
C ILE A 9 -9.55 -1.83 3.57
N ASN A 10 -9.79 -2.30 4.80
CA ASN A 10 -8.79 -2.71 5.77
C ASN A 10 -8.76 -4.23 6.00
N PHE A 11 -9.42 -5.00 5.12
CA PHE A 11 -9.44 -6.45 5.23
C PHE A 11 -8.02 -7.01 5.24
N LYS A 12 -7.71 -7.84 6.24
CA LYS A 12 -6.40 -8.47 6.38
C LYS A 12 -6.41 -9.85 5.70
N SER A 13 -5.41 -10.12 4.88
CA SER A 13 -5.11 -11.48 4.40
C SER A 13 -4.66 -12.39 5.56
N PHE A 14 -4.39 -13.66 5.26
CA PHE A 14 -3.83 -14.60 6.24
C PHE A 14 -2.43 -14.20 6.73
N GLU A 15 -1.70 -13.39 5.94
CA GLU A 15 -0.40 -12.81 6.32
C GLU A 15 -0.56 -11.44 6.99
N GLY A 16 -1.80 -11.02 7.25
CA GLY A 16 -2.08 -9.74 7.87
C GLY A 16 -2.00 -8.55 6.91
N TRP A 17 -1.75 -8.78 5.62
CA TRP A 17 -1.66 -7.72 4.63
C TRP A 17 -3.02 -7.10 4.36
N THR A 18 -3.08 -5.77 4.36
CA THR A 18 -4.23 -5.00 3.89
C THR A 18 -4.09 -4.67 2.40
N PRO A 19 -5.16 -4.24 1.72
CA PRO A 19 -5.06 -3.70 0.36
C PRO A 19 -3.98 -2.62 0.21
N LEU A 20 -3.75 -1.80 1.25
CA LEU A 20 -2.73 -0.77 1.23
C LEU A 20 -1.30 -1.34 1.25
N HIS A 21 -1.02 -2.41 2.02
CA HIS A 21 0.27 -3.10 1.95
C HIS A 21 0.54 -3.61 0.52
N VAL A 22 -0.46 -4.26 -0.07
CA VAL A 22 -0.37 -4.83 -1.43
C VAL A 22 -0.13 -3.71 -2.47
N ALA A 23 -0.84 -2.59 -2.36
CA ALA A 23 -0.66 -1.48 -3.30
C ALA A 23 0.73 -0.86 -3.23
N VAL A 24 1.29 -0.68 -2.03
CA VAL A 24 2.66 -0.19 -1.84
C VAL A 24 3.67 -1.16 -2.45
N ASP A 25 3.56 -2.45 -2.14
CA ASP A 25 4.46 -3.48 -2.64
C ASP A 25 4.45 -3.59 -4.17
N ILE A 26 3.27 -3.65 -4.79
CA ILE A 26 3.13 -3.71 -6.26
C ILE A 26 3.68 -2.46 -6.93
N SER A 27 3.47 -1.27 -6.36
CA SER A 27 4.04 -0.03 -6.90
C SER A 27 5.57 -0.06 -6.91
N LEU A 28 6.19 -0.61 -5.88
CA LEU A 28 7.66 -0.74 -5.76
C LEU A 28 8.19 -1.80 -6.72
N ASP A 29 7.65 -3.02 -6.64
CA ASP A 29 8.08 -4.17 -7.43
C ASP A 29 7.86 -3.94 -8.93
N GLY A 30 6.72 -3.34 -9.31
CA GLY A 30 6.42 -2.99 -10.69
C GLY A 30 7.44 -2.02 -11.30
N THR A 31 7.83 -0.97 -10.57
CA THR A 31 8.86 -0.02 -11.02
C THR A 31 10.23 -0.69 -11.16
N ILE A 32 10.61 -1.56 -10.23
CA ILE A 32 11.89 -2.29 -10.29
C ILE A 32 11.90 -3.23 -11.50
N GLN A 33 10.84 -4.02 -11.70
CA GLN A 33 10.75 -4.99 -12.79
C GLN A 33 10.67 -4.34 -14.17
N SER A 34 10.07 -3.15 -14.29
CA SER A 34 10.00 -2.42 -15.55
C SER A 34 11.30 -1.68 -15.90
N GLY A 35 12.33 -1.74 -15.04
CA GLY A 35 13.55 -0.94 -15.18
C GLY A 35 13.32 0.56 -14.95
N GLY A 36 12.27 0.91 -14.21
CA GLY A 36 12.00 2.28 -13.79
C GLY A 36 12.99 2.76 -12.73
N SER A 37 13.01 4.06 -12.52
CA SER A 37 13.88 4.71 -11.54
C SER A 37 13.16 4.95 -10.21
N PRO A 38 13.87 5.00 -9.07
CA PRO A 38 13.29 5.47 -7.82
C PRO A 38 12.61 6.84 -8.01
N GLY A 39 11.38 7.01 -7.54
CA GLY A 39 10.55 8.18 -7.79
C GLY A 39 9.56 8.04 -8.94
N GLU A 40 9.64 6.98 -9.74
CA GLU A 40 8.67 6.69 -10.81
C GLU A 40 7.53 5.77 -10.35
N GLU A 41 7.48 5.42 -9.06
CA GLU A 41 6.47 4.50 -8.54
C GLU A 41 5.06 5.08 -8.70
N PRO A 42 4.10 4.32 -9.26
CA PRO A 42 2.72 4.78 -9.39
C PRO A 42 2.07 4.90 -8.00
N THR A 43 1.28 5.94 -7.78
CA THR A 43 0.61 6.20 -6.49
C THR A 43 -0.90 6.31 -6.59
N GLU A 44 -1.48 6.08 -7.77
CA GLU A 44 -2.90 6.25 -8.05
C GLU A 44 -3.77 5.28 -7.22
N VAL A 45 -3.34 4.02 -7.12
CA VAL A 45 -4.04 3.01 -6.31
C VAL A 45 -3.86 3.30 -4.82
N ILE A 46 -2.65 3.67 -4.40
CA ILE A 46 -2.36 4.06 -3.02
C ILE A 46 -3.27 5.22 -2.60
N LYS A 47 -3.33 6.29 -3.43
CA LYS A 47 -4.24 7.42 -3.28
C LYS A 47 -5.68 6.98 -3.10
N TYR A 48 -6.17 6.15 -4.03
CA TYR A 48 -7.55 5.70 -4.01
C TYR A 48 -7.89 4.97 -2.71
N LEU A 49 -7.01 4.10 -2.22
CA LEU A 49 -7.24 3.38 -0.96
C LEU A 49 -7.28 4.34 0.23
N LEU A 50 -6.34 5.29 0.31
CA LEU A 50 -6.28 6.29 1.39
C LEU A 50 -7.51 7.21 1.39
N ASP A 51 -7.93 7.71 0.21
CA ASP A 51 -9.16 8.50 0.05
C ASP A 51 -10.41 7.74 0.52
N ASN A 52 -10.37 6.41 0.53
CA ASN A 52 -11.46 5.53 0.99
C ASN A 52 -11.27 5.03 2.44
N GLY A 53 -10.33 5.60 3.19
CA GLY A 53 -10.14 5.30 4.61
C GLY A 53 -9.29 4.07 4.90
N ALA A 54 -8.37 3.71 4.01
CA ALA A 54 -7.35 2.72 4.31
C ALA A 54 -6.49 3.19 5.51
N ASP A 55 -6.32 2.31 6.48
CA ASP A 55 -5.56 2.58 7.70
C ASP A 55 -4.07 2.27 7.48
N ILE A 56 -3.25 3.31 7.58
CA ILE A 56 -1.80 3.26 7.39
C ILE A 56 -1.06 2.61 8.57
N THR A 57 -1.74 2.38 9.69
CA THR A 57 -1.13 1.93 10.95
C THR A 57 -1.25 0.41 11.17
N ILE A 58 -2.00 -0.29 10.31
CA ILE A 58 -2.21 -1.73 10.45
C ILE A 58 -0.89 -2.47 10.23
N LEU A 59 -0.58 -3.39 11.13
CA LEU A 59 0.58 -4.25 11.06
C LEU A 59 0.27 -5.57 10.34
N GLU A 60 1.11 -5.96 9.39
CA GLU A 60 1.14 -7.33 8.87
C GLU A 60 1.82 -8.30 9.87
N CYS A 61 1.83 -9.60 9.56
CA CYS A 61 2.25 -10.64 10.50
C CYS A 61 3.72 -10.55 10.96
N ASN A 62 4.61 -9.91 10.20
CA ASN A 62 5.98 -9.62 10.60
C ASN A 62 6.12 -8.28 11.35
N GLY A 63 5.00 -7.60 11.65
CA GLY A 63 4.99 -6.36 12.43
C GLY A 63 5.34 -5.11 11.62
N LYS A 64 5.21 -5.14 10.30
CA LYS A 64 5.42 -3.98 9.42
C LYS A 64 4.10 -3.31 9.05
N THR A 65 4.12 -2.00 8.94
CA THR A 65 3.04 -1.20 8.33
C THR A 65 3.29 -1.05 6.81
N PRO A 66 2.31 -0.52 6.03
CA PRO A 66 2.55 -0.21 4.63
C PRO A 66 3.71 0.77 4.41
N ILE A 67 3.90 1.74 5.33
CA ILE A 67 5.03 2.67 5.23
C ILE A 67 6.37 2.00 5.53
N ASP A 68 6.41 0.98 6.39
CA ASP A 68 7.65 0.24 6.64
C ASP A 68 8.12 -0.54 5.41
N ILE A 69 7.19 -1.07 4.60
CA ILE A 69 7.50 -1.68 3.29
C ILE A 69 8.19 -0.66 2.36
N ALA A 70 7.68 0.58 2.31
CA ALA A 70 8.28 1.65 1.50
C ALA A 70 9.68 2.06 2.01
N LYS A 71 9.88 2.06 3.35
CA LYS A 71 11.17 2.34 3.98
C LYS A 71 12.21 1.26 3.66
N ASP A 72 11.84 -0.01 3.74
CA ASP A 72 12.74 -1.13 3.40
C ASP A 72 13.23 -1.06 1.94
N ASN A 73 12.40 -0.53 1.04
CA ASN A 73 12.72 -0.32 -0.37
C ASN A 73 13.33 1.06 -0.67
N ASN A 74 13.55 1.92 0.34
CA ASN A 74 14.09 3.27 0.21
C ASN A 74 13.29 4.18 -0.77
N SER A 75 11.98 3.97 -0.93
CA SER A 75 11.16 4.79 -1.82
C SER A 75 10.70 6.07 -1.13
N GLN A 76 11.51 7.14 -1.25
CA GLN A 76 11.19 8.43 -0.65
C GLN A 76 9.86 9.01 -1.14
N LYS A 77 9.48 8.72 -2.39
CA LYS A 77 8.21 9.16 -2.96
C LYS A 77 7.04 8.57 -2.19
N ILE A 78 7.00 7.25 -2.01
CA ILE A 78 5.88 6.59 -1.31
C ILE A 78 5.92 6.90 0.19
N ILE A 79 7.10 6.98 0.81
CA ILE A 79 7.23 7.42 2.21
C ILE A 79 6.59 8.80 2.39
N ASN A 80 7.02 9.80 1.61
CA ASN A 80 6.46 11.15 1.67
C ASN A 80 4.97 11.14 1.34
N PHE A 81 4.54 10.30 0.41
CA PHE A 81 3.14 10.20 0.05
C PHE A 81 2.30 9.74 1.24
N LEU A 82 2.72 8.68 1.93
CA LEU A 82 2.00 8.13 3.08
C LEU A 82 2.08 9.02 4.33
N GLU A 83 3.18 9.74 4.54
CA GLU A 83 3.34 10.65 5.69
C GLU A 83 2.50 11.94 5.56
N ASN A 84 2.12 12.32 4.34
CA ASN A 84 1.35 13.54 4.07
C ASN A 84 -0.15 13.28 3.83
N TYR A 85 -0.65 12.08 4.10
CA TYR A 85 -2.08 11.74 4.11
C TYR A 85 -2.67 11.81 5.52
#